data_AF-A0A1V6YFU7-F1
#
_entry.id   AF-A0A1V6YFU7-F1
#
_cell.length_a   1.000
_cell.length_b   1.000
_cell.length_c   1.000
_cell.angle_alpha   90.00
_cell.angle_beta   90.00
_cell.angle_gamma   90.00
#
_symmetry.space_group_name_H-M   'P 1'
#
loop_
_entity.id
_entity.type
_entity.pdbx_description
1 polymer ?
#
loop_
_entity_poly.entity_id
_entity_poly.type
_entity_poly.pdbx_seq_one_letter_code
_entity_poly.pdbx_strand_id
1 'polypeptide(L)'
;MIIETFKNGHLPAEVEERLTNLIPTAERLTAASSGFNGHTNVADPYGGFHATNAYTGSTFTLKSVVATVCGIAPLVVDFNREYLHHIYQPCMPHILEALNSQTRSKTENYTSWPWRSTWMQSVTEKYDNQGLLTPALGFKHKVTDINITEDRAKQGGRQPQKFNFWGYPETELADYYRNAINSAKKRKERLFISHLTGITHQPWDTPNHKYEEMISHGWRKWEYEGQSMIGPTFARKDGKQDWQFSVMNTGGTWLALRSAAKPYRLIIPVIPSLEWRFSNVKTDPHELEPLQEFGLKNFLDMVLPEYGEDAVQWVNEAAHVAKWWVKENWRRYEYVP
;
A
#
# COMPACT_ATOMS: atom_id res chain seq x y z
N MET A 1 -24.00 4.85 15.83
CA MET A 1 -22.58 4.46 15.83
C MET A 1 -21.59 5.58 16.19
N ILE A 2 -21.50 6.74 15.49
CA ILE A 2 -20.63 7.87 15.94
C ILE A 2 -21.28 8.70 17.06
N ILE A 3 -22.58 8.98 16.97
CA ILE A 3 -23.29 9.79 17.98
C ILE A 3 -23.19 9.16 19.38
N GLU A 4 -23.21 7.82 19.45
CA GLU A 4 -23.07 7.02 20.67
C GLU A 4 -21.71 7.16 21.34
N THR A 5 -20.66 7.61 20.63
CA THR A 5 -19.34 7.84 21.25
C THR A 5 -19.26 9.16 22.02
N PHE A 6 -20.25 10.04 21.86
CA PHE A 6 -20.33 11.31 22.59
C PHE A 6 -21.24 11.17 23.81
N LYS A 7 -20.74 11.57 24.98
CA LYS A 7 -21.44 11.45 26.28
C LYS A 7 -22.85 12.04 26.29
N ASN A 8 -23.10 13.04 25.44
CA ASN A 8 -24.37 13.77 25.40
C ASN A 8 -25.33 13.24 24.32
N GLY A 9 -24.97 12.19 23.58
CA GLY A 9 -25.77 11.68 22.47
C GLY A 9 -25.98 12.68 21.33
N HIS A 10 -25.12 13.71 21.23
CA HIS A 10 -25.15 14.74 20.20
C HIS A 10 -23.75 14.96 19.66
N LEU A 11 -23.66 15.16 18.34
CA LEU A 11 -22.43 15.57 17.66
C LEU A 11 -22.16 17.05 17.95
N PRO A 12 -20.96 17.44 18.39
CA PRO A 12 -20.56 18.84 18.42
C PRO A 12 -20.62 19.45 17.01
N ALA A 13 -21.05 20.71 16.90
CA ALA A 13 -21.23 21.39 15.61
C ALA A 13 -19.96 21.36 14.74
N GLU A 14 -18.77 21.49 15.33
CA GLU A 14 -17.50 21.38 14.61
C GLU A 14 -17.29 19.99 13.98
N VAL A 15 -17.70 18.93 14.67
CA VAL A 15 -17.59 17.55 14.16
C VAL A 15 -18.59 17.34 13.03
N GLU A 16 -19.81 17.83 13.18
CA GLU A 16 -20.84 17.80 12.14
C GLU A 16 -20.40 18.55 10.87
N GLU A 17 -19.83 19.75 11.03
CA GLU A 17 -19.27 20.53 9.92
C GLU A 17 -18.16 19.77 9.19
N ARG A 18 -17.24 19.14 9.92
CA ARG A 18 -16.16 18.32 9.32
C ARG A 18 -16.69 17.10 8.59
N LEU A 19 -17.65 16.38 9.19
CA LEU A 19 -18.29 15.22 8.57
C LEU A 19 -19.00 15.61 7.27
N THR A 20 -19.67 16.75 7.27
CA THR A 20 -20.36 17.28 6.08
C THR A 20 -19.39 17.63 4.96
N ASN A 21 -18.17 18.06 5.30
CA ASN A 21 -17.12 18.41 4.34
C ASN A 21 -16.24 17.22 3.88
N LEU A 22 -16.43 16.01 4.41
CA LEU A 22 -15.67 14.82 3.99
C LEU A 22 -15.87 14.51 2.51
N ILE A 23 -17.13 14.49 2.05
CA ILE A 23 -17.47 14.16 0.66
C ILE A 23 -16.91 15.21 -0.32
N PRO A 24 -17.19 16.53 -0.15
CA PRO A 24 -16.60 17.55 -1.01
C PRO A 24 -15.06 17.50 -1.06
N THR A 25 -14.42 17.21 0.07
CA THR A 25 -12.95 17.09 0.13
C THR A 25 -12.46 15.87 -0.65
N ALA A 26 -13.11 14.72 -0.50
CA ALA A 26 -12.76 13.50 -1.23
C ALA A 26 -12.96 13.67 -2.74
N GLU A 27 -14.08 14.26 -3.17
CA GLU A 27 -14.36 14.54 -4.59
C GLU A 27 -13.33 15.51 -5.17
N ARG A 28 -12.95 16.56 -4.42
CA ARG A 28 -11.91 17.50 -4.83
C ARG A 28 -10.52 16.85 -4.95
N LEU A 29 -10.17 15.97 -4.03
CA LEU A 29 -8.86 15.28 -4.02
C LEU A 29 -8.75 14.21 -5.10
N THR A 30 -9.84 13.49 -5.38
CA THR A 30 -9.87 12.38 -6.33
C THR A 30 -10.27 12.79 -7.74
N ALA A 31 -10.90 13.96 -7.89
CA ALA A 31 -11.61 14.38 -9.10
C ALA A 31 -12.66 13.34 -9.57
N ALA A 32 -13.17 12.52 -8.65
CA ALA A 32 -14.19 11.51 -8.90
C ALA A 32 -15.47 11.87 -8.15
N SER A 33 -16.62 11.70 -8.79
CA SER A 33 -17.92 11.88 -8.11
C SER A 33 -18.13 10.78 -7.08
N SER A 34 -18.62 11.15 -5.91
CA SER A 34 -19.03 10.23 -4.86
C SER A 34 -20.39 9.58 -5.12
N GLY A 35 -21.15 10.06 -6.12
CA GLY A 35 -22.54 9.67 -6.37
C GLY A 35 -23.55 10.27 -5.39
N PHE A 36 -23.10 10.94 -4.32
CA PHE A 36 -23.94 11.72 -3.42
C PHE A 36 -24.17 13.10 -4.03
N ASN A 37 -25.21 13.23 -4.87
CA ASN A 37 -25.58 14.49 -5.51
C ASN A 37 -25.93 15.55 -4.45
N GLY A 38 -25.24 16.70 -4.49
CA GLY A 38 -25.59 17.83 -3.61
C GLY A 38 -24.69 19.07 -3.71
N HIS A 39 -23.46 18.94 -4.21
CA HIS A 39 -22.52 20.05 -4.21
C HIS A 39 -22.21 20.53 -5.62
N THR A 40 -22.83 21.64 -6.03
CA THR A 40 -22.51 22.35 -7.29
C THR A 40 -21.20 23.16 -7.22
N ASN A 41 -20.59 23.22 -6.03
CA ASN A 41 -19.39 24.02 -5.73
C ASN A 41 -18.22 23.13 -5.29
N VAL A 42 -17.96 22.02 -5.98
CA VAL A 42 -16.69 21.30 -5.78
C VAL A 42 -15.59 22.18 -6.37
N ALA A 43 -14.74 22.74 -5.50
CA ALA A 43 -13.62 23.57 -5.94
C ALA A 43 -12.70 22.79 -6.89
N ASP A 44 -12.03 23.50 -7.80
CA ASP A 44 -11.17 22.89 -8.80
C ASP A 44 -10.19 21.88 -8.15
N PRO A 45 -10.06 20.67 -8.73
CA PRO A 45 -9.13 19.67 -8.24
C PRO A 45 -7.70 20.21 -8.33
N TYR A 46 -6.86 19.81 -7.38
CA TYR A 46 -5.47 20.32 -7.26
C TYR A 46 -4.51 19.85 -8.39
N GLY A 47 -5.01 19.05 -9.34
CA GLY A 47 -4.22 18.30 -10.31
C GLY A 47 -3.66 17.02 -9.70
N GLY A 48 -3.82 15.90 -10.40
CA GLY A 48 -3.35 14.58 -9.95
C GLY A 48 -3.95 13.47 -10.78
N PHE A 49 -3.34 12.28 -10.72
CA PHE A 49 -3.91 11.06 -11.29
C PHE A 49 -4.51 10.22 -10.17
N HIS A 50 -5.78 9.84 -10.32
CA HIS A 50 -6.45 8.91 -9.43
C HIS A 50 -6.77 7.62 -10.20
N ALA A 51 -6.53 6.47 -9.56
CA ALA A 51 -6.85 5.16 -10.11
C ALA A 51 -7.94 4.50 -9.27
N THR A 52 -9.14 4.34 -9.84
CA THR A 52 -10.30 3.68 -9.21
C THR A 52 -10.21 2.16 -9.24
N ASN A 53 -9.25 1.61 -10.00
CA ASN A 53 -9.08 0.18 -10.26
C ASN A 53 -7.67 -0.28 -9.87
N ALA A 54 -7.16 0.22 -8.74
CA ALA A 54 -5.84 -0.13 -8.21
C ALA A 54 -5.93 -1.30 -7.23
N TYR A 55 -4.94 -2.20 -7.27
CA TYR A 55 -4.90 -3.41 -6.45
C TYR A 55 -3.61 -3.48 -5.66
N THR A 56 -3.72 -3.85 -4.38
CA THR A 56 -2.54 -4.06 -3.54
C THR A 56 -1.80 -5.35 -3.92
N GLY A 57 -0.47 -5.35 -3.87
CA GLY A 57 0.31 -6.56 -4.05
C GLY A 57 0.19 -7.53 -2.86
N SER A 58 -0.14 -7.03 -1.67
CA SER A 58 -0.38 -7.85 -0.48
C SER A 58 -1.33 -7.18 0.52
N THR A 59 -1.88 -7.96 1.44
CA THR A 59 -2.60 -7.42 2.61
C THR A 59 -1.69 -7.27 3.83
N PHE A 60 -0.38 -7.53 3.70
CA PHE A 60 0.61 -7.33 4.77
C PHE A 60 1.58 -6.22 4.39
N THR A 61 1.76 -5.24 5.27
CA THR A 61 2.49 -3.98 4.99
C THR A 61 3.85 -4.19 4.34
N LEU A 62 4.71 -5.04 4.92
CA LEU A 62 6.08 -5.23 4.42
C LEU A 62 6.12 -5.91 3.04
N LYS A 63 5.17 -6.81 2.78
CA LYS A 63 4.99 -7.44 1.46
C LYS A 63 4.46 -6.44 0.43
N SER A 64 3.55 -5.57 0.83
CA SER A 64 3.08 -4.46 -0.03
C SER A 64 4.20 -3.49 -0.37
N VAL A 65 5.10 -3.20 0.57
CA VAL A 65 6.30 -2.38 0.32
C VAL A 65 7.17 -3.01 -0.77
N VAL A 66 7.43 -4.33 -0.72
CA VAL A 66 8.17 -5.03 -1.77
C VAL A 66 7.47 -4.89 -3.12
N ALA A 67 6.15 -5.09 -3.15
CA ALA A 67 5.37 -4.92 -4.37
C ALA A 67 5.45 -3.50 -4.92
N THR A 68 5.37 -2.49 -4.06
CA THR A 68 5.38 -1.08 -4.43
C THR A 68 6.75 -0.58 -4.89
N VAL A 69 7.79 -0.90 -4.16
CA VAL A 69 9.14 -0.38 -4.41
C VAL A 69 9.83 -1.16 -5.53
N CYS A 70 9.52 -2.45 -5.70
CA CYS A 70 10.20 -3.31 -6.67
C CYS A 70 9.35 -3.72 -7.87
N GLY A 71 8.02 -3.52 -7.83
CA GLY A 71 7.13 -3.92 -8.94
C GLY A 71 6.97 -5.43 -9.10
N ILE A 72 7.20 -6.20 -8.03
CA ILE A 72 7.11 -7.67 -8.05
C ILE A 72 6.01 -8.18 -7.12
N ALA A 73 5.49 -9.36 -7.41
CA ALA A 73 4.67 -10.06 -6.43
C ALA A 73 5.53 -10.51 -5.24
N PRO A 74 5.10 -10.27 -3.98
CA PRO A 74 5.84 -10.68 -2.79
C PRO A 74 5.86 -12.22 -2.65
N LEU A 75 6.72 -12.72 -1.78
CA LEU A 75 6.89 -14.17 -1.57
C LEU A 75 5.66 -14.75 -0.88
N VAL A 76 5.11 -15.84 -1.43
CA VAL A 76 3.95 -16.57 -0.88
C VAL A 76 4.40 -17.45 0.28
N VAL A 77 4.70 -16.80 1.41
CA VAL A 77 5.05 -17.40 2.69
C VAL A 77 4.60 -16.47 3.80
N ASP A 78 4.36 -17.02 4.98
CA ASP A 78 3.97 -16.21 6.12
C ASP A 78 5.09 -15.27 6.56
N PHE A 79 4.67 -14.06 6.91
CA PHE A 79 5.50 -12.96 7.37
C PHE A 79 6.54 -12.47 6.35
N ASN A 80 7.26 -11.42 6.72
CA ASN A 80 8.38 -10.91 5.95
C ASN A 80 9.51 -11.95 5.92
N ARG A 81 9.76 -12.47 4.72
CA ARG A 81 10.84 -13.41 4.44
C ARG A 81 11.65 -12.98 3.23
N GLU A 82 11.19 -11.99 2.49
CA GLU A 82 11.79 -11.49 1.26
C GLU A 82 13.25 -11.07 1.48
N TYR A 83 13.60 -10.56 2.66
CA TYR A 83 14.99 -10.20 3.00
C TYR A 83 15.96 -11.39 3.10
N LEU A 84 15.45 -12.62 3.21
CA LEU A 84 16.25 -13.86 3.23
C LEU A 84 16.49 -14.43 1.83
N HIS A 85 15.78 -13.90 0.83
CA HIS A 85 15.73 -14.46 -0.51
C HIS A 85 16.21 -13.45 -1.54
N HIS A 86 16.52 -13.94 -2.73
CA HIS A 86 16.90 -13.09 -3.84
C HIS A 86 15.67 -12.32 -4.35
N ILE A 87 15.64 -11.00 -4.11
CA ILE A 87 14.66 -10.10 -4.72
C ILE A 87 15.02 -9.98 -6.20
N TYR A 88 14.42 -10.85 -7.01
CA TYR A 88 14.80 -11.14 -8.39
C TYR A 88 14.62 -9.99 -9.40
N GLN A 89 14.11 -8.83 -8.98
CA GLN A 89 14.10 -7.61 -9.77
C GLN A 89 14.68 -6.44 -8.97
N PRO A 90 15.48 -5.57 -9.60
CA PRO A 90 16.01 -4.39 -8.94
C PRO A 90 14.88 -3.44 -8.57
N CYS A 91 14.76 -3.16 -7.28
CA CYS A 91 13.83 -2.15 -6.79
C CYS A 91 14.20 -0.73 -7.23
N MET A 92 13.24 0.21 -7.16
CA MET A 92 13.46 1.60 -7.58
C MET A 92 14.73 2.23 -6.99
N PRO A 93 15.06 2.09 -5.69
CA PRO A 93 16.31 2.60 -5.15
C PRO A 93 17.57 2.04 -5.81
N HIS A 94 17.58 0.76 -6.20
CA HIS A 94 18.68 0.14 -6.94
C HIS A 94 18.83 0.74 -8.34
N ILE A 95 17.71 0.92 -9.05
CA ILE A 95 17.70 1.50 -10.39
C ILE A 95 18.22 2.94 -10.34
N LEU A 96 17.70 3.75 -9.43
CA LEU A 96 18.10 5.14 -9.26
C LEU A 96 19.58 5.27 -8.86
N GLU A 97 20.08 4.37 -8.02
CA GLU A 97 21.50 4.30 -7.67
C GLU A 97 22.36 3.89 -8.87
N ALA A 98 21.93 2.92 -9.68
CA ALA A 98 22.65 2.52 -10.89
C ALA A 98 22.75 3.68 -11.89
N LEU A 99 21.70 4.50 -12.02
CA LEU A 99 21.71 5.71 -12.85
C LEU A 99 22.72 6.76 -12.37
N ASN A 100 23.12 6.75 -11.10
CA ASN A 100 24.15 7.67 -10.59
C ASN A 100 25.51 7.47 -11.26
N SER A 101 25.83 6.25 -11.71
CA SER A 101 27.07 5.97 -12.46
C SER A 101 27.19 6.75 -13.77
N GLN A 102 26.07 7.22 -14.33
CA GLN A 102 26.03 8.00 -15.57
C GLN A 102 26.13 9.51 -15.32
N THR A 103 26.15 9.95 -14.06
CA THR A 103 26.24 11.37 -13.72
C THR A 103 27.68 11.88 -13.87
N ARG A 104 27.96 12.56 -15.00
CA ARG A 104 29.30 13.02 -15.37
C ARG A 104 29.65 14.44 -14.87
N SER A 105 28.66 15.27 -14.53
CA SER A 105 28.88 16.65 -14.08
C SER A 105 27.65 17.22 -13.35
N LYS A 106 27.87 17.91 -12.22
CA LYS A 106 26.82 18.65 -11.50
C LYS A 106 26.53 19.98 -12.21
N THR A 107 25.87 19.90 -13.35
CA THR A 107 25.37 21.08 -14.09
C THR A 107 24.25 21.78 -13.32
N GLU A 108 23.77 22.94 -13.78
CA GLU A 108 22.54 23.54 -13.23
C GLU A 108 21.27 22.76 -13.60
N ASN A 109 21.34 21.87 -14.59
CA ASN A 109 20.19 21.06 -15.00
C ASN A 109 19.98 19.89 -14.02
N TYR A 110 18.88 19.93 -13.27
CA TYR A 110 18.54 18.93 -12.25
C TYR A 110 18.38 17.51 -12.78
N THR A 111 18.09 17.34 -14.08
CA THR A 111 17.97 16.01 -14.70
C THR A 111 19.30 15.25 -14.74
N SER A 112 20.42 15.97 -14.66
CA SER A 112 21.78 15.40 -14.60
C SER A 112 22.26 15.07 -13.19
N TRP A 113 21.53 15.51 -12.16
CA TRP A 113 21.94 15.33 -10.77
C TRP A 113 21.81 13.87 -10.32
N PRO A 114 22.70 13.38 -9.45
CA PRO A 114 22.56 12.04 -8.88
C PRO A 114 21.30 11.95 -8.01
N TRP A 115 20.70 10.78 -7.99
CA TRP A 115 19.60 10.40 -7.11
C TRP A 115 20.08 10.05 -5.71
N ARG A 116 19.27 10.39 -4.72
CA ARG A 116 19.40 9.98 -3.33
C ARG A 116 18.08 9.35 -2.88
N SER A 117 18.11 8.04 -2.68
CA SER A 117 16.97 7.27 -2.18
C SER A 117 16.95 7.22 -0.66
N THR A 118 15.83 7.59 -0.03
CA THR A 118 15.69 7.65 1.43
C THR A 118 14.37 7.02 1.89
N TRP A 119 14.45 6.12 2.87
CA TRP A 119 13.29 5.59 3.59
C TRP A 119 12.95 6.48 4.78
N MET A 120 11.67 6.75 5.06
CA MET A 120 11.26 7.55 6.21
C MET A 120 10.04 6.93 6.89
N GLN A 121 10.11 6.76 8.20
CA GLN A 121 8.98 6.38 9.05
C GLN A 121 9.20 6.89 10.48
N SER A 122 8.14 7.24 11.18
CA SER A 122 8.20 7.68 12.58
C SER A 122 8.05 6.51 13.58
N VAL A 123 7.79 5.32 13.06
CA VAL A 123 7.56 4.09 13.82
C VAL A 123 8.73 3.11 13.73
N THR A 124 8.70 2.10 14.60
CA THR A 124 9.72 1.07 14.73
C THR A 124 9.93 0.28 13.44
N GLU A 125 11.20 0.13 13.04
CA GLU A 125 11.60 -0.78 11.96
C GLU A 125 11.95 -2.19 12.46
N LYS A 126 11.78 -2.46 13.76
CA LYS A 126 12.11 -3.77 14.34
C LYS A 126 11.02 -4.81 14.10
N TYR A 127 9.82 -4.36 13.73
CA TYR A 127 8.70 -5.26 13.47
C TYR A 127 9.03 -6.17 12.29
N ASP A 128 8.89 -7.47 12.53
CA ASP A 128 9.03 -8.53 11.54
C ASP A 128 10.23 -8.33 10.59
N ASN A 129 11.40 -8.03 11.16
CA ASN A 129 12.66 -7.89 10.44
C ASN A 129 12.68 -6.80 9.34
N GLN A 130 11.83 -5.78 9.41
CA GLN A 130 11.84 -4.67 8.44
C GLN A 130 13.23 -4.01 8.32
N GLY A 131 13.97 -3.88 9.43
CA GLY A 131 15.33 -3.33 9.42
C GLY A 131 16.32 -4.09 8.52
N LEU A 132 16.05 -5.36 8.20
CA LEU A 132 16.80 -6.16 7.22
C LEU A 132 16.23 -6.04 5.81
N LEU A 133 14.91 -5.88 5.69
CA LEU A 133 14.24 -5.69 4.41
C LEU A 133 14.57 -4.34 3.76
N THR A 134 14.47 -3.23 4.50
CA THR A 134 14.66 -1.88 3.93
C THR A 134 16.00 -1.71 3.20
N PRO A 135 17.15 -2.17 3.75
CA PRO A 135 18.41 -2.20 3.00
C PRO A 135 18.38 -3.14 1.79
N ALA A 136 17.73 -4.30 1.89
CA ALA A 136 17.59 -5.25 0.78
C ALA A 136 16.76 -4.68 -0.39
N LEU A 137 15.90 -3.69 -0.14
CA LEU A 137 15.19 -2.92 -1.18
C LEU A 137 16.05 -1.81 -1.82
N GLY A 138 17.29 -1.62 -1.36
CA GLY A 138 18.25 -0.66 -1.91
C GLY A 138 18.25 0.71 -1.25
N PHE A 139 17.51 0.91 -0.15
CA PHE A 139 17.55 2.16 0.59
C PHE A 139 18.82 2.25 1.44
N LYS A 140 19.77 3.10 1.00
CA LYS A 140 21.02 3.38 1.72
C LYS A 140 20.86 4.39 2.86
N HIS A 141 19.78 5.17 2.83
CA HIS A 141 19.45 6.16 3.84
C HIS A 141 18.07 5.86 4.41
N LYS A 142 17.94 5.97 5.72
CA LYS A 142 16.67 5.79 6.41
C LYS A 142 16.55 6.73 7.61
N VAL A 143 15.32 7.10 7.92
CA VAL A 143 14.92 7.76 9.17
C VAL A 143 13.84 6.90 9.80
N THR A 144 14.07 6.43 11.02
CA THR A 144 13.15 5.62 11.81
C THR A 144 13.00 6.19 13.21
N ASP A 145 12.16 5.58 14.06
CA ASP A 145 12.04 5.95 15.47
C ASP A 145 13.40 5.94 16.21
N ILE A 146 14.32 5.05 15.84
CA ILE A 146 15.68 4.99 16.38
C ILE A 146 16.45 6.28 16.06
N ASN A 147 16.48 6.68 14.79
CA ASN A 147 17.17 7.91 14.37
C ASN A 147 16.56 9.14 15.05
N ILE A 148 15.23 9.20 15.12
CA ILE A 148 14.52 10.30 15.78
C ILE A 148 14.93 10.39 17.25
N THR A 149 14.95 9.26 17.96
CA THR A 149 15.35 9.21 19.37
C THR A 149 16.78 9.72 19.56
N GLU A 150 17.72 9.21 18.77
CA GLU A 150 19.13 9.54 18.88
C GLU A 150 19.43 11.01 18.55
N ASP A 151 18.83 11.53 17.49
CA ASP A 151 19.08 12.91 17.03
C ASP A 151 18.49 13.92 18.02
N ARG A 152 17.32 13.63 18.61
CA ARG A 152 16.69 14.49 19.63
C ARG A 152 17.41 14.45 20.97
N ALA A 153 18.01 13.30 21.32
CA ALA A 153 18.88 13.21 22.49
C ALA A 153 20.14 14.08 22.31
N LYS A 154 20.72 14.13 21.11
CA LYS A 154 21.92 14.93 20.79
C LYS A 154 21.64 16.44 20.71
N GLN A 155 20.49 16.83 20.16
CA GLN A 155 20.14 18.25 19.95
C GLN A 155 19.88 19.00 21.27
N GLY A 156 19.55 18.27 22.34
CA GLY A 156 19.06 18.87 23.59
C GLY A 156 17.64 19.44 23.44
N GLY A 157 16.88 19.49 24.53
CA GLY A 157 15.51 20.04 24.54
C GLY A 157 14.42 19.01 24.80
N ARG A 158 13.16 19.37 24.46
CA ARG A 158 11.97 18.53 24.70
C ARG A 158 12.10 17.25 23.89
N GLN A 159 12.15 16.12 24.59
CA GLN A 159 12.19 14.81 23.97
C GLN A 159 10.82 14.51 23.34
N PRO A 160 10.78 13.99 22.11
CA PRO A 160 9.53 13.60 21.48
C PRO A 160 8.88 12.49 22.30
N GLN A 161 7.56 12.50 22.34
CA GLN A 161 6.80 11.47 23.04
C GLN A 161 6.23 10.49 22.04
N LYS A 162 6.44 9.19 22.27
CA LYS A 162 5.76 8.14 21.52
C LYS A 162 4.27 8.17 21.87
N PHE A 163 3.39 8.15 20.87
CA PHE A 163 1.94 8.14 21.09
C PHE A 163 1.42 6.73 21.35
N ASN A 164 2.15 5.70 20.91
CA ASN A 164 1.88 4.30 21.21
C ASN A 164 3.17 3.44 21.16
N PHE A 165 3.00 2.11 21.27
CA PHE A 165 4.11 1.15 21.18
C PHE A 165 4.86 1.21 19.84
N TRP A 166 4.19 1.63 18.75
CA TRP A 166 4.78 1.65 17.42
C TRP A 166 5.78 2.79 17.24
N GLY A 167 5.54 3.98 17.79
CA GLY A 167 6.53 5.05 17.75
C GLY A 167 5.99 6.45 17.90
N TYR A 168 6.57 7.37 17.13
CA TYR A 168 6.32 8.80 17.19
C TYR A 168 5.22 9.23 16.22
N PRO A 169 4.53 10.34 16.51
CA PRO A 169 3.64 10.97 15.53
C PRO A 169 4.43 11.34 14.26
N GLU A 170 3.82 11.28 13.08
CA GLU A 170 4.47 11.59 11.80
C GLU A 170 4.95 13.04 11.73
N THR A 171 4.40 13.93 12.56
CA THR A 171 4.88 15.31 12.70
C THR A 171 6.35 15.38 13.10
N GLU A 172 6.89 14.37 13.79
CA GLU A 172 8.31 14.26 14.11
C GLU A 172 9.20 14.08 12.87
N LEU A 173 8.65 13.62 11.74
CA LEU A 173 9.39 13.54 10.47
C LEU A 173 9.49 14.89 9.75
N ALA A 174 8.74 15.91 10.14
CA ALA A 174 8.63 17.16 9.38
C ALA A 174 10.00 17.84 9.14
N ASP A 175 10.86 17.86 10.16
CA ASP A 175 12.20 18.43 10.02
C ASP A 175 13.12 17.58 9.14
N TYR A 176 12.97 16.26 9.16
CA TYR A 176 13.73 15.35 8.31
C TYR A 176 13.38 15.56 6.83
N TYR A 177 12.09 15.77 6.51
CA TYR A 177 11.67 16.15 5.17
C TYR A 177 12.28 17.49 4.74
N ARG A 178 12.14 18.53 5.57
CA ARG A 178 12.71 19.86 5.28
C ARG A 178 14.22 19.77 5.05
N ASN A 179 14.92 19.03 5.91
CA ASN A 179 16.37 18.84 5.84
C ASN A 179 16.78 18.03 4.61
N ALA A 180 16.05 16.98 4.24
CA ALA A 180 16.31 16.21 3.03
C ALA A 180 16.21 17.10 1.77
N ILE A 181 15.14 17.89 1.67
CA ILE A 181 14.91 18.80 0.53
C ILE A 181 15.96 19.90 0.47
N ASN A 182 16.25 20.56 1.60
CA ASN A 182 17.27 21.60 1.67
C ASN A 182 18.66 21.04 1.33
N SER A 183 18.97 19.84 1.82
CA SER A 183 20.23 19.16 1.53
C SER A 183 20.34 18.79 0.05
N ALA A 184 19.28 18.27 -0.56
CA ALA A 184 19.25 17.91 -1.97
C ALA A 184 19.46 19.14 -2.87
N LYS A 185 18.80 20.27 -2.56
CA LYS A 185 19.03 21.54 -3.25
C LYS A 185 20.47 22.00 -3.13
N LYS A 186 21.03 22.00 -1.92
CA LYS A 186 22.42 22.42 -1.65
C LYS A 186 23.44 21.51 -2.34
N ARG A 187 23.19 20.21 -2.37
CA ARG A 187 24.12 19.20 -2.92
C ARG A 187 23.91 18.92 -4.40
N LYS A 188 22.88 19.51 -5.02
CA LYS A 188 22.45 19.23 -6.39
C LYS A 188 22.20 17.72 -6.57
N GLU A 189 21.23 17.21 -5.83
CA GLU A 189 20.77 15.80 -5.84
C GLU A 189 19.26 15.76 -6.16
N ARG A 190 18.81 14.69 -6.83
CA ARG A 190 17.38 14.34 -6.96
C ARG A 190 16.97 13.45 -5.81
N LEU A 191 15.79 13.64 -5.25
CA LEU A 191 15.30 12.84 -4.12
C LEU A 191 14.30 11.79 -4.58
N PHE A 192 14.46 10.58 -4.07
CA PHE A 192 13.43 9.56 -4.04
C PHE A 192 13.16 9.21 -2.58
N ILE A 193 11.97 9.55 -2.07
CA ILE A 193 11.60 9.29 -0.69
C ILE A 193 10.44 8.32 -0.66
N SER A 194 10.58 7.24 0.10
CA SER A 194 9.47 6.37 0.46
C SER A 194 9.11 6.58 1.92
N HIS A 195 7.88 7.00 2.16
CA HIS A 195 7.31 7.22 3.49
C HIS A 195 6.45 6.03 3.88
N LEU A 196 6.68 5.44 5.05
CA LEU A 196 5.73 4.50 5.64
C LEU A 196 5.04 5.14 6.84
N THR A 197 3.73 5.36 6.71
CA THR A 197 2.86 5.91 7.75
C THR A 197 2.60 4.85 8.83
N GLY A 198 2.54 5.26 10.10
CA GLY A 198 2.34 4.36 11.24
C GLY A 198 1.12 4.65 12.11
N ILE A 199 0.70 5.91 12.24
CA ILE A 199 -0.46 6.32 13.11
C ILE A 199 -1.79 5.67 12.77
N THR A 200 -2.05 5.36 11.50
CA THR A 200 -3.32 4.80 11.06
C THR A 200 -3.40 3.30 11.30
N HIS A 201 -2.40 2.73 11.98
CA HIS A 201 -2.40 1.34 12.39
C HIS A 201 -3.31 1.14 13.60
N GLN A 202 -3.96 -0.02 13.69
CA GLN A 202 -4.70 -0.44 14.89
C GLN A 202 -3.82 -0.26 16.15
N PRO A 203 -4.34 0.33 17.24
CA PRO A 203 -5.75 0.64 17.53
C PRO A 203 -6.19 2.06 17.18
N TRP A 204 -5.54 2.71 16.21
CA TRP A 204 -5.85 4.10 15.79
C TRP A 204 -5.64 5.12 16.92
N ASP A 205 -4.61 4.91 17.75
CA ASP A 205 -4.21 5.85 18.78
C ASP A 205 -3.85 7.20 18.18
N THR A 206 -4.30 8.28 18.83
CA THR A 206 -3.90 9.64 18.48
C THR A 206 -3.01 10.25 19.56
N PRO A 207 -2.08 11.16 19.19
CA PRO A 207 -1.30 11.89 20.17
C PRO A 207 -2.21 12.56 21.20
N ASN A 208 -1.95 12.32 22.49
CA ASN A 208 -2.73 12.87 23.61
C ASN A 208 -4.24 12.53 23.62
N HIS A 209 -4.69 11.54 22.84
CA HIS A 209 -6.11 11.24 22.59
C HIS A 209 -6.91 12.47 22.11
N LYS A 210 -6.23 13.42 21.45
CA LYS A 210 -6.85 14.60 20.86
C LYS A 210 -6.75 14.51 19.35
N TYR A 211 -7.75 15.04 18.66
CA TYR A 211 -7.58 15.31 17.25
C TYR A 211 -6.51 16.39 17.11
N GLU A 212 -5.41 16.03 16.47
CA GLU A 212 -4.43 16.98 15.97
C GLU A 212 -4.56 16.98 14.45
N GLU A 213 -4.56 18.16 13.83
CA GLU A 213 -4.55 18.25 12.37
C GLU A 213 -3.17 17.80 11.89
N MET A 214 -3.08 16.53 11.49
CA MET A 214 -1.80 15.89 11.15
C MET A 214 -1.23 16.41 9.83
N ILE A 215 -2.08 17.01 8.99
CA ILE A 215 -1.73 17.72 7.75
C ILE A 215 -2.64 18.94 7.65
N SER A 216 -2.18 20.11 8.09
CA SER A 216 -2.89 21.35 7.77
C SER A 216 -2.54 21.81 6.37
N HIS A 217 -3.52 22.43 5.69
CA HIS A 217 -3.41 23.01 4.35
C HIS A 217 -2.47 24.24 4.29
N GLY A 218 -1.54 24.38 5.24
CA GLY A 218 -0.56 25.45 5.34
C GLY A 218 0.54 25.34 4.29
N TRP A 219 0.29 25.88 3.10
CA TRP A 219 1.29 26.48 2.19
C TRP A 219 2.50 25.64 1.75
N ARG A 220 2.48 24.31 1.86
CA ARG A 220 3.49 23.45 1.22
C ARG A 220 2.85 22.23 0.57
N LYS A 221 2.88 22.29 -0.76
CA LYS A 221 2.42 21.29 -1.72
C LYS A 221 3.24 20.00 -1.52
N TRP A 222 2.59 18.93 -1.10
CA TRP A 222 3.18 17.57 -1.12
C TRP A 222 2.18 16.64 -1.77
N GLU A 223 2.53 16.16 -2.96
CA GLU A 223 1.75 15.18 -3.71
C GLU A 223 2.31 13.79 -3.36
N TYR A 224 1.43 12.88 -2.96
CA TYR A 224 1.75 11.46 -2.81
C TYR A 224 1.38 10.76 -4.11
N GLU A 225 2.37 10.22 -4.80
CA GLU A 225 2.15 9.36 -5.96
C GLU A 225 2.22 7.90 -5.52
N GLY A 226 1.09 7.21 -5.69
CA GLY A 226 1.01 5.76 -5.64
C GLY A 226 1.51 5.12 -6.93
N GLN A 227 1.85 3.84 -6.85
CA GLN A 227 2.46 3.06 -7.92
C GLN A 227 1.61 3.09 -9.21
N SER A 228 2.18 3.63 -10.28
CA SER A 228 1.63 3.48 -11.63
C SER A 228 1.87 2.05 -12.13
N MET A 229 0.81 1.27 -12.23
CA MET A 229 0.70 0.20 -13.24
C MET A 229 0.02 0.78 -14.49
N ILE A 230 0.60 1.80 -15.13
CA ILE A 230 0.09 2.36 -16.39
C ILE A 230 0.41 1.40 -17.54
N GLY A 231 -0.24 0.23 -17.50
CA GLY A 231 -0.36 -0.69 -18.62
C GLY A 231 -1.84 -0.92 -18.90
N PRO A 232 -2.28 -0.99 -20.17
CA PRO A 232 -3.67 -1.31 -20.47
C PRO A 232 -3.99 -2.73 -19.97
N THR A 233 -4.99 -2.86 -19.11
CA THR A 233 -5.55 -4.16 -18.74
C THR A 233 -6.33 -4.71 -19.94
N PHE A 234 -6.09 -5.96 -20.30
CA PHE A 234 -6.77 -6.63 -21.42
C PHE A 234 -7.59 -7.81 -20.91
N ALA A 235 -8.84 -7.93 -21.35
CA ALA A 235 -9.68 -9.06 -21.00
C ALA A 235 -9.07 -10.39 -21.47
N ARG A 236 -8.55 -10.41 -22.70
CA ARG A 236 -7.85 -11.58 -23.24
C ARG A 236 -6.81 -11.17 -24.27
N LYS A 237 -5.66 -11.82 -24.22
CA LYS A 237 -4.60 -11.72 -25.23
C LYS A 237 -3.98 -13.10 -25.43
N ASP A 238 -3.83 -13.53 -26.69
CA ASP A 238 -3.24 -14.83 -27.05
C ASP A 238 -3.88 -16.02 -26.31
N GLY A 239 -5.21 -15.99 -26.16
CA GLY A 239 -5.96 -17.02 -25.45
C GLY A 239 -5.88 -16.96 -23.92
N LYS A 240 -5.10 -16.04 -23.33
CA LYS A 240 -4.90 -15.90 -21.88
C LYS A 240 -5.59 -14.67 -21.32
N GLN A 241 -6.11 -14.78 -20.11
CA GLN A 241 -6.65 -13.64 -19.36
C GLN A 241 -5.52 -12.87 -18.65
N ASP A 242 -5.73 -11.59 -18.40
CA ASP A 242 -4.85 -10.80 -17.54
C ASP A 242 -5.16 -11.09 -16.05
N TRP A 243 -4.38 -12.00 -15.47
CA TRP A 243 -4.54 -12.48 -14.09
C TRP A 243 -3.79 -11.60 -13.11
N GLN A 244 -4.48 -11.14 -12.07
CA GLN A 244 -3.93 -10.25 -11.05
C GLN A 244 -3.98 -10.94 -9.69
N PHE A 245 -2.86 -10.95 -8.99
CA PHE A 245 -2.62 -11.72 -7.78
C PHE A 245 -2.33 -10.78 -6.60
N SER A 246 -2.89 -11.07 -5.43
CA SER A 246 -2.52 -10.40 -4.18
C SER A 246 -2.29 -11.42 -3.08
N VAL A 247 -1.12 -11.37 -2.46
CA VAL A 247 -0.71 -12.29 -1.37
C VAL A 247 -1.39 -11.88 -0.07
N MET A 248 -2.13 -12.77 0.59
CA MET A 248 -2.99 -12.43 1.73
C MET A 248 -2.50 -12.99 3.08
N ASN A 249 -2.79 -12.19 4.10
CA ASN A 249 -2.50 -12.27 5.54
C ASN A 249 -2.03 -13.64 6.12
N THR A 250 -0.78 -13.84 6.56
CA THR A 250 0.40 -12.95 6.53
C THR A 250 1.27 -13.19 5.29
N GLY A 251 0.72 -13.91 4.32
CA GLY A 251 1.27 -14.18 3.01
C GLY A 251 1.48 -15.66 2.69
N GLY A 252 1.29 -16.55 3.66
CA GLY A 252 1.37 -18.00 3.46
C GLY A 252 0.04 -18.73 3.48
N THR A 253 -1.09 -18.03 3.69
CA THR A 253 -2.40 -18.66 3.97
C THR A 253 -3.37 -18.57 2.81
N TRP A 254 -3.51 -17.38 2.22
CA TRP A 254 -4.47 -17.06 1.18
C TRP A 254 -3.81 -16.31 0.02
N LEU A 255 -4.40 -16.47 -1.15
CA LEU A 255 -4.06 -15.76 -2.37
C LEU A 255 -5.35 -15.20 -2.98
N ALA A 256 -5.45 -13.89 -3.13
CA ALA A 256 -6.52 -13.31 -3.93
C ALA A 256 -6.13 -13.37 -5.42
N LEU A 257 -7.10 -13.76 -6.24
CA LEU A 257 -6.99 -13.81 -7.68
C LEU A 257 -8.21 -13.15 -8.32
N ARG A 258 -7.95 -12.42 -9.39
CA ARG A 258 -8.97 -11.83 -10.27
C ARG A 258 -8.44 -11.76 -11.69
N SER A 259 -9.32 -11.42 -12.62
CA SER A 259 -8.94 -11.20 -14.02
C SER A 259 -9.60 -9.95 -14.56
N ALA A 260 -9.01 -9.30 -15.57
CA ALA A 260 -9.68 -8.21 -16.29
C ALA A 260 -10.88 -8.68 -17.12
N ALA A 261 -11.05 -9.99 -17.34
CA ALA A 261 -12.09 -10.56 -18.20
C ALA A 261 -13.45 -10.69 -17.51
N LYS A 262 -13.46 -10.84 -16.18
CA LYS A 262 -14.65 -11.15 -15.40
C LYS A 262 -14.70 -10.30 -14.12
N PRO A 263 -15.89 -9.92 -13.63
CA PRO A 263 -16.05 -9.21 -12.37
C PRO A 263 -15.94 -10.15 -11.14
N TYR A 264 -15.19 -11.23 -11.26
CA TYR A 264 -15.08 -12.25 -10.22
C TYR A 264 -13.80 -12.04 -9.41
N ARG A 265 -13.90 -12.31 -8.11
CA ARG A 265 -12.76 -12.38 -7.20
C ARG A 265 -12.78 -13.74 -6.51
N LEU A 266 -11.63 -14.39 -6.47
CA LEU A 266 -11.42 -15.68 -5.83
C LEU A 266 -10.33 -15.54 -4.77
N ILE A 267 -10.63 -15.95 -3.54
CA ILE A 267 -9.63 -16.14 -2.49
C ILE A 267 -9.34 -17.63 -2.40
N ILE A 268 -8.08 -17.96 -2.61
CA ILE A 268 -7.59 -19.31 -2.77
C ILE A 268 -6.79 -19.67 -1.52
N PRO A 269 -7.13 -20.74 -0.80
CA PRO A 269 -6.34 -21.21 0.32
C PRO A 269 -5.05 -21.86 -0.19
N VAL A 270 -3.91 -21.35 0.30
CA VAL A 270 -2.58 -21.91 0.04
C VAL A 270 -2.34 -23.15 0.92
N ILE A 271 -2.96 -23.17 2.10
CA ILE A 271 -2.96 -24.32 3.03
C ILE A 271 -4.33 -25.01 3.04
N PRO A 272 -4.41 -26.34 3.24
CA PRO A 272 -5.66 -27.08 3.09
C PRO A 272 -6.69 -26.83 4.20
N SER A 273 -6.31 -26.22 5.32
CA SER A 273 -7.16 -25.98 6.48
C SER A 273 -7.98 -24.68 6.40
N LEU A 274 -8.08 -24.06 5.22
CA LEU A 274 -8.80 -22.81 5.00
C LEU A 274 -9.79 -22.95 3.84
N GLU A 275 -10.82 -22.13 3.88
CA GLU A 275 -11.89 -22.11 2.87
C GLU A 275 -11.46 -21.36 1.61
N TRP A 276 -12.05 -21.77 0.49
CA TRP A 276 -12.13 -20.97 -0.72
C TRP A 276 -13.20 -19.90 -0.53
N ARG A 277 -13.03 -18.72 -1.12
CA ARG A 277 -14.04 -17.66 -1.12
C ARG A 277 -14.23 -17.10 -2.52
N PHE A 278 -15.47 -17.02 -3.00
CA PHE A 278 -15.81 -16.43 -4.30
C PHE A 278 -16.81 -15.30 -4.13
N SER A 279 -16.61 -14.24 -4.90
CA SER A 279 -17.53 -13.10 -4.97
C SER A 279 -17.60 -12.56 -6.41
N ASN A 280 -18.76 -12.03 -6.77
CA ASN A 280 -18.97 -11.27 -7.99
C ASN A 280 -19.09 -9.79 -7.64
N VAL A 281 -18.02 -9.02 -7.78
CA VAL A 281 -17.97 -7.62 -7.36
C VAL A 281 -18.87 -6.69 -8.17
N LYS A 282 -19.47 -7.17 -9.27
CA LYS A 282 -20.50 -6.42 -9.99
C LYS A 282 -21.85 -6.46 -9.27
N THR A 283 -22.21 -7.60 -8.70
CA THR A 283 -23.51 -7.80 -8.00
C THR A 283 -23.39 -7.63 -6.49
N ASP A 284 -22.20 -7.87 -5.94
CA ASP A 284 -21.85 -7.66 -4.54
C ASP A 284 -20.53 -6.87 -4.42
N PRO A 285 -20.56 -5.54 -4.66
CA PRO A 285 -19.34 -4.72 -4.71
C PRO A 285 -18.58 -4.62 -3.38
N HIS A 286 -19.26 -4.88 -2.27
CA HIS A 286 -18.69 -4.86 -0.92
C HIS A 286 -18.37 -6.25 -0.38
N GLU A 287 -18.64 -7.29 -1.18
CA GLU A 287 -18.37 -8.70 -0.87
C GLU A 287 -18.98 -9.14 0.47
N LEU A 288 -20.23 -8.72 0.73
CA LEU A 288 -20.97 -9.00 1.96
C LEU A 288 -21.53 -10.43 2.00
N GLU A 289 -21.85 -10.99 0.84
CA GLU A 289 -22.47 -12.32 0.70
C GLU A 289 -21.60 -13.22 -0.19
N PRO A 290 -20.32 -13.48 0.18
CA PRO A 290 -19.45 -14.34 -0.60
C PRO A 290 -19.81 -15.82 -0.42
N LEU A 291 -19.57 -16.63 -1.45
CA LEU A 291 -19.61 -18.09 -1.31
C LEU A 291 -18.33 -18.56 -0.62
N GLN A 292 -18.46 -19.45 0.38
CA GLN A 292 -17.33 -20.02 1.13
C GLN A 292 -17.51 -21.52 1.33
N GLU A 293 -16.46 -22.30 1.05
CA GLU A 293 -16.47 -23.75 1.26
C GLU A 293 -15.05 -24.33 1.33
N PHE A 294 -14.91 -25.44 2.05
CA PHE A 294 -13.70 -26.24 2.08
C PHE A 294 -13.62 -27.18 0.87
N GLY A 295 -12.45 -27.20 0.25
CA GLY A 295 -12.16 -28.08 -0.87
C GLY A 295 -12.79 -27.61 -2.18
N LEU A 296 -11.99 -27.65 -3.25
CA LEU A 296 -12.37 -27.09 -4.54
C LEU A 296 -13.62 -27.75 -5.13
N LYS A 297 -13.81 -29.07 -4.93
CA LYS A 297 -14.96 -29.77 -5.51
C LYS A 297 -16.29 -29.26 -4.95
N ASN A 298 -16.45 -29.29 -3.63
CA ASN A 298 -17.67 -28.83 -2.96
C ASN A 298 -17.92 -27.35 -3.25
N PHE A 299 -16.84 -26.56 -3.31
CA PHE A 299 -16.90 -25.15 -3.67
C PHE A 299 -17.46 -24.92 -5.09
N LEU A 300 -17.05 -25.72 -6.08
CA LEU A 300 -17.59 -25.61 -7.44
C LEU A 300 -19.06 -26.03 -7.50
N ASP A 301 -19.47 -27.04 -6.73
CA ASP A 301 -20.86 -27.48 -6.60
C ASP A 301 -21.75 -26.37 -6.01
N MET A 302 -21.19 -25.47 -5.20
CA MET A 302 -21.86 -24.26 -4.66
C MET A 302 -21.90 -23.10 -5.67
N VAL A 303 -20.84 -22.90 -6.46
CA VAL A 303 -20.78 -21.82 -7.47
C VAL A 303 -21.73 -22.09 -8.65
N LEU A 304 -21.89 -23.35 -9.06
CA LEU A 304 -22.69 -23.73 -10.22
C LEU A 304 -24.15 -23.24 -10.18
N PRO A 305 -24.95 -23.52 -9.13
CA PRO A 305 -26.36 -23.10 -9.10
C PRO A 305 -26.53 -21.57 -9.04
N GLU A 306 -25.62 -20.86 -8.37
CA GLU A 306 -25.72 -19.41 -8.14
C GLU A 306 -25.20 -18.57 -9.31
N TYR A 307 -24.11 -19.01 -9.96
CA TYR A 307 -23.38 -18.20 -10.95
C TYR A 307 -23.21 -18.88 -12.32
N GLY A 308 -23.64 -20.14 -12.47
CA GLY A 308 -23.66 -20.87 -13.73
C GLY A 308 -22.31 -21.45 -14.16
N GLU A 309 -22.33 -22.18 -15.29
CA GLU A 309 -21.18 -22.94 -15.80
C GLU A 309 -19.97 -22.07 -16.15
N ASP A 310 -20.19 -20.84 -16.66
CA ASP A 310 -19.12 -19.91 -17.00
C ASP A 310 -18.30 -19.48 -15.77
N ALA A 311 -18.96 -19.26 -14.62
CA ALA A 311 -18.28 -18.97 -13.37
C ALA A 311 -17.49 -20.19 -12.86
N VAL A 312 -18.08 -21.39 -12.94
CA VAL A 312 -17.40 -22.66 -12.60
C VAL A 312 -16.17 -22.88 -13.46
N GLN A 313 -16.25 -22.62 -14.77
CA GLN A 313 -15.12 -22.72 -15.68
C GLN A 313 -14.03 -21.71 -15.32
N TRP A 314 -14.42 -20.46 -15.03
CA TRP A 314 -13.48 -19.43 -14.62
C TRP A 314 -12.78 -19.77 -13.30
N VAL A 315 -13.51 -20.27 -12.29
CA VAL A 315 -12.94 -20.69 -10.98
C VAL A 315 -11.96 -21.85 -11.18
N ASN A 316 -12.27 -22.82 -12.05
CA ASN A 316 -11.34 -23.90 -12.37
C ASN A 316 -10.05 -23.40 -13.04
N GLU A 317 -10.17 -22.50 -14.03
CA GLU A 317 -9.01 -21.90 -14.70
C GLU A 317 -8.17 -21.09 -13.71
N ALA A 318 -8.83 -20.27 -12.89
CA ALA A 318 -8.26 -19.49 -11.81
C ALA A 318 -7.46 -20.35 -10.82
N ALA A 319 -8.05 -21.44 -10.31
CA ALA A 319 -7.39 -22.38 -9.40
C ALA A 319 -6.16 -23.04 -10.04
N HIS A 320 -6.25 -23.43 -11.31
CA HIS A 320 -5.14 -24.00 -12.05
C HIS A 320 -3.98 -23.00 -12.21
N VAL A 321 -4.29 -21.78 -12.64
CA VAL A 321 -3.32 -20.69 -12.83
C VAL A 321 -2.66 -20.31 -11.51
N ALA A 322 -3.43 -20.22 -10.42
CA ALA A 322 -2.90 -19.95 -9.09
C ALA A 322 -1.90 -21.00 -8.62
N LYS A 323 -2.21 -22.29 -8.79
CA LYS A 323 -1.29 -23.38 -8.43
C LYS A 323 0.03 -23.30 -9.19
N TRP A 324 -0.01 -22.98 -10.49
CA TRP A 324 1.20 -22.73 -11.27
C TRP A 324 1.94 -21.49 -10.76
N TRP A 325 1.23 -20.38 -10.55
CA TRP A 325 1.81 -19.11 -10.16
C TRP A 325 2.51 -19.16 -8.81
N VAL A 326 1.95 -19.86 -7.82
CA VAL A 326 2.60 -20.04 -6.50
C VAL A 326 3.94 -20.77 -6.64
N LYS A 327 3.99 -21.83 -7.46
CA LYS A 327 5.25 -22.55 -7.74
C LYS A 327 6.27 -21.65 -8.44
N GLU A 328 5.81 -20.85 -9.40
CA GLU A 328 6.67 -19.89 -10.10
C GLU A 328 7.16 -18.77 -9.17
N ASN A 329 6.31 -18.29 -8.26
CA ASN A 329 6.67 -17.32 -7.23
C ASN A 329 7.80 -17.88 -6.36
N TRP A 330 7.64 -19.07 -5.79
CA TRP A 330 8.69 -19.73 -5.00
C TRP A 330 9.98 -19.92 -5.81
N ARG A 331 9.88 -20.38 -7.06
CA ARG A 331 11.04 -20.55 -7.94
C ARG A 331 11.81 -19.25 -8.17
N ARG A 332 11.12 -18.12 -8.40
CA ARG A 332 11.75 -16.81 -8.64
C ARG A 332 12.47 -16.26 -7.41
N TYR A 333 11.97 -16.56 -6.23
CA TYR A 333 12.62 -16.21 -4.96
C TYR A 333 13.66 -17.25 -4.51
N GLU A 334 13.90 -18.31 -5.28
CA GLU A 334 14.75 -19.43 -4.88
C GLU A 334 14.31 -20.03 -3.52
N TYR A 335 13.01 -19.99 -3.26
CA TYR A 335 12.40 -20.53 -2.05
C TYR A 335 12.03 -22.01 -2.24
N VAL A 336 12.40 -22.83 -1.27
CA VAL A 336 12.03 -24.24 -1.20
C VAL A 336 10.99 -24.39 -0.07
N PRO A 337 9.73 -24.74 -0.40
CA PRO A 337 8.61 -24.79 0.55
C PRO A 337 8.69 -25.92 1.57
#